data_AF-A0A972LXT8-F1
#
_entry.id   AF-A0A972LXT8-F1
#
_cell.length_a   1.000
_cell.length_b   1.000
_cell.length_c   1.000
_cell.angle_alpha   90.00
_cell.angle_beta   90.00
_cell.angle_gamma   90.00
#
_symmetry.space_group_name_H-M   'P 1'
#
loop_
_entity.id
_entity.type
_entity.pdbx_description
1 polymer ?
#
loop_
_entity_poly.entity_id
_entity_poly.type
_entity_poly.pdbx_seq_one_letter_code
_entity_poly.pdbx_strand_id
1 'polypeptide(L)'
;MDFWTARSERTTAIVSTLVAIAILAGGVTAFQSHHAPVDDVVQLESDLRFQLEVAFRHDPNERARRLVLLEEVTQAWLQSPRSTADREQLASWLLEATIRSMPGSIEKLPVAPKFGESTPQPLLDQQRPDVLVETPLSEQIAEEPIAEEPEKSKPVLLEPTPASLAPIERITPVTEIVAPIADELLATPQPTTTPAQVMETPIRINLTELAARIAGYHEGLDEIDATMLIIEPANIVALLEQIRLLEELSQDFRFIRLYYQTLTDRERRAVAEPRSMAATLAKIERRIDHAQEALSGDFLGEFDTSHQGRFGALRQRLTAITAATK
;
A
#
# COMPACT_ATOMS: atom_id res chain seq x y z
N MET A 1 -1.67 64.04 -3.60
CA MET A 1 -1.24 63.72 -2.22
C MET A 1 -1.04 62.21 -2.13
N ASP A 2 -0.38 61.60 -3.14
CA ASP A 2 -0.59 60.17 -3.50
C ASP A 2 0.71 59.35 -3.56
N PHE A 3 1.83 59.91 -3.09
CA PHE A 3 3.12 59.21 -3.11
C PHE A 3 3.37 58.29 -1.91
N TRP A 4 2.48 58.28 -0.91
CA TRP A 4 2.65 57.49 0.31
C TRP A 4 1.98 56.10 0.28
N THR A 5 0.99 55.87 -0.57
CA THR A 5 0.27 54.58 -0.65
C THR A 5 1.01 53.55 -1.51
N ALA A 6 1.78 53.98 -2.51
CA ALA A 6 2.50 53.06 -3.41
C ALA A 6 3.70 52.34 -2.75
N ARG A 7 4.22 52.85 -1.63
CA ARG A 7 5.37 52.24 -0.93
C ARG A 7 4.96 51.10 0.00
N SER A 8 3.77 51.17 0.60
CA SER A 8 3.29 50.13 1.53
C SER A 8 2.96 48.82 0.83
N GLU A 9 2.41 48.85 -0.38
CA GLU A 9 2.04 47.62 -1.13
C GLU A 9 3.24 46.73 -1.47
N ARG A 10 4.38 47.35 -1.83
CA ARG A 10 5.59 46.59 -2.20
C ARG A 10 6.21 45.89 -0.99
N THR A 11 6.13 46.49 0.20
CA THR A 11 6.63 45.88 1.43
C THR A 11 5.77 44.71 1.90
N THR A 12 4.44 44.78 1.77
CA THR A 12 3.55 43.67 2.18
C THR A 12 3.73 42.45 1.28
N ALA A 13 3.92 42.66 -0.02
CA ALA A 13 4.15 41.57 -0.97
C ALA A 13 5.43 40.77 -0.63
N ILE A 14 6.54 41.47 -0.32
CA ILE A 14 7.82 40.85 0.01
C ILE A 14 7.77 40.09 1.34
N VAL A 15 7.10 40.65 2.36
CA VAL A 15 6.94 39.97 3.66
C VAL A 15 6.06 38.74 3.54
N SER A 16 4.99 38.80 2.75
CA SER A 16 4.11 37.64 2.50
C SER A 16 4.83 36.50 1.78
N THR A 17 5.73 36.81 0.82
CA THR A 17 6.53 35.77 0.15
C THR A 17 7.53 35.12 1.10
N LEU A 18 8.20 35.91 1.95
CA LEU A 18 9.15 35.37 2.94
C LEU A 18 8.47 34.49 3.99
N VAL A 19 7.26 34.84 4.44
CA VAL A 19 6.50 34.01 5.39
C VAL A 19 6.02 32.71 4.74
N ALA A 20 5.58 32.74 3.47
CA ALA A 20 5.21 31.53 2.74
C ALA A 20 6.40 30.57 2.57
N ILE A 21 7.60 31.11 2.28
CA ILE A 21 8.84 30.32 2.19
C ILE A 21 9.23 29.73 3.57
N ALA A 22 9.07 30.48 4.65
CA ALA A 22 9.38 30.02 6.00
C ALA A 22 8.42 28.90 6.49
N ILE A 23 7.14 28.93 6.12
CA ILE A 23 6.17 27.87 6.44
C ILE A 23 6.50 26.59 5.66
N LEU A 24 6.90 26.72 4.39
CA LEU A 24 7.34 25.58 3.58
C LEU A 24 8.65 24.97 4.12
N ALA A 25 9.60 25.78 4.59
CA ALA A 25 10.85 25.28 5.15
C ALA A 25 10.65 24.63 6.54
N GLY A 26 9.73 25.13 7.37
CA GLY A 26 9.45 24.58 8.70
C GLY A 26 8.66 23.26 8.69
N GLY A 27 7.85 23.01 7.66
CA GLY A 27 7.06 21.77 7.54
C GLY A 27 7.89 20.53 7.19
N VAL A 28 9.00 20.70 6.48
CA VAL A 28 9.81 19.56 5.96
C VAL A 28 10.65 18.88 7.04
N THR A 29 10.93 19.52 8.17
CA THR A 29 11.84 18.95 9.19
C THR A 29 11.15 18.27 10.37
N ALA A 30 9.81 18.27 10.46
CA ALA A 30 9.09 17.78 11.64
C ALA A 30 8.48 16.38 11.51
N PHE A 31 8.50 15.75 10.33
CA PHE A 31 8.00 14.39 10.12
C PHE A 31 9.15 13.39 9.87
N GLN A 32 10.00 13.17 10.88
CA GLN A 32 10.80 11.93 10.98
C GLN A 32 10.09 10.90 11.89
N SER A 33 8.79 10.76 11.71
CA SER A 33 8.02 9.69 12.35
C SER A 33 8.51 8.36 11.79
N HIS A 34 8.89 7.46 12.69
CA HIS A 34 9.38 6.11 12.42
C HIS A 34 8.35 5.23 11.69
N HIS A 35 8.07 5.53 10.43
CA HIS A 35 7.52 4.53 9.52
C HIS A 35 8.63 3.49 9.28
N ALA A 36 8.25 2.21 9.18
CA ALA A 36 9.15 1.18 8.64
C ALA A 36 9.86 1.74 7.39
N PRO A 37 11.12 1.39 7.11
CA PRO A 37 11.88 1.98 6.00
C PRO A 37 11.18 1.64 4.67
N VAL A 38 10.19 2.45 4.32
CA VAL A 38 9.70 2.62 2.97
C VAL A 38 10.94 3.06 2.21
N ASP A 39 11.20 2.40 1.09
CA ASP A 39 12.43 2.63 0.36
C ASP A 39 12.48 4.09 -0.10
N ASP A 40 13.23 4.93 0.63
CA ASP A 40 13.27 6.39 0.46
C ASP A 40 13.52 6.80 -1.00
N VAL A 41 14.24 5.96 -1.74
CA VAL A 41 14.52 6.12 -3.16
C VAL A 41 13.25 6.05 -4.01
N VAL A 42 12.34 5.12 -3.72
CA VAL A 42 11.07 4.95 -4.45
C VAL A 42 10.18 6.16 -4.26
N GLN A 43 10.14 6.71 -3.04
CA GLN A 43 9.40 7.94 -2.76
C GLN A 43 10.00 9.13 -3.50
N LEU A 44 11.33 9.34 -3.42
CA LEU A 44 12.01 10.44 -4.12
C LEU A 44 11.86 10.35 -5.66
N GLU A 45 11.85 9.14 -6.21
CA GLU A 45 11.59 8.91 -7.64
C GLU A 45 10.16 9.30 -8.02
N SER A 46 9.17 8.91 -7.22
CA SER A 46 7.77 9.28 -7.41
C SER A 46 7.57 10.80 -7.33
N ASP A 47 8.17 11.45 -6.32
CA ASP A 47 8.12 12.90 -6.12
C ASP A 47 8.72 13.65 -7.32
N LEU A 48 9.88 13.20 -7.83
CA LEU A 48 10.49 13.79 -9.01
C LEU A 48 9.61 13.62 -10.26
N ARG A 49 9.01 12.43 -10.48
CA ARG A 49 8.09 12.23 -11.63
C ARG A 49 6.91 13.18 -11.58
N PHE A 50 6.25 13.29 -10.41
CA PHE A 50 5.15 14.22 -10.20
C PHE A 50 5.59 15.67 -10.44
N GLN A 51 6.74 16.06 -9.91
CA GLN A 51 7.28 17.40 -10.07
C GLN A 51 7.57 17.73 -11.55
N LEU A 52 8.12 16.78 -12.32
CA LEU A 52 8.35 16.94 -13.76
C LEU A 52 7.04 17.08 -14.54
N GLU A 53 6.01 16.33 -14.16
CA GLU A 53 4.69 16.42 -14.79
C GLU A 53 4.05 17.79 -14.58
N VAL A 54 4.10 18.30 -13.35
CA VAL A 54 3.51 19.60 -12.99
C VAL A 54 4.30 20.76 -13.58
N ALA A 55 5.63 20.76 -13.42
CA ALA A 55 6.48 21.89 -13.82
C ALA A 55 6.56 22.09 -15.34
N PHE A 56 6.57 20.99 -16.10
CA PHE A 56 6.75 21.01 -17.56
C PHE A 56 5.47 20.72 -18.34
N ARG A 57 4.30 20.98 -17.74
CA ARG A 57 2.98 20.78 -18.39
C ARG A 57 2.82 21.54 -19.72
N HIS A 58 3.56 22.64 -19.91
CA HIS A 58 3.54 23.47 -21.12
C HIS A 58 4.70 23.17 -22.09
N ASP A 59 5.67 22.34 -21.69
CA ASP A 59 6.79 21.90 -22.53
C ASP A 59 6.90 20.37 -22.49
N PRO A 60 6.07 19.66 -23.28
CA PRO A 60 6.03 18.20 -23.25
C PRO A 60 7.34 17.57 -23.75
N ASN A 61 8.11 18.29 -24.57
CA ASN A 61 9.38 17.80 -25.10
C ASN A 61 10.48 17.81 -24.03
N GLU A 62 10.58 18.90 -23.27
CA GLU A 62 11.51 18.98 -22.13
C GLU A 62 11.11 17.96 -21.06
N ARG A 63 9.82 17.83 -20.75
CA ARG A 63 9.31 16.80 -19.84
C ARG A 63 9.75 15.40 -20.28
N ALA A 64 9.54 15.04 -21.54
CA ALA A 64 9.91 13.73 -22.07
C ALA A 64 11.43 13.49 -21.96
N ARG A 65 12.27 14.47 -22.29
CA ARG A 65 13.73 14.36 -22.16
C ARG A 65 14.17 14.11 -20.73
N ARG A 66 13.56 14.81 -19.76
CA ARG A 66 13.88 14.66 -18.33
C ARG A 66 13.43 13.30 -17.79
N LEU A 67 12.28 12.80 -18.24
CA LEU A 67 11.81 11.46 -17.88
C LEU A 67 12.73 10.36 -18.42
N VAL A 68 13.25 10.50 -19.65
CA VAL A 68 14.25 9.57 -20.21
C VAL A 68 15.52 9.57 -19.36
N LEU A 69 16.03 10.75 -18.97
CA LEU A 69 17.22 10.81 -18.10
C LEU A 69 16.98 10.17 -16.73
N LEU A 70 15.80 10.38 -16.13
CA LEU A 70 15.41 9.71 -14.89
C LEU A 70 15.41 8.18 -15.06
N GLU A 71 14.80 7.67 -16.12
CA GLU A 71 14.77 6.24 -16.42
C GLU A 71 16.17 5.66 -16.63
N GLU A 72 17.04 6.36 -17.35
CA GLU A 72 18.45 5.96 -17.53
C GLU A 72 19.19 5.83 -16.19
N VAL A 73 19.02 6.80 -15.29
CA VAL A 73 19.65 6.78 -13.96
C VAL A 73 19.09 5.65 -13.09
N THR A 74 17.76 5.45 -13.09
CA THR A 74 17.13 4.34 -12.36
C THR A 74 17.59 2.99 -12.89
N GLN A 75 17.71 2.82 -14.22
CA GLN A 75 18.24 1.59 -14.82
C GLN A 75 19.72 1.34 -14.45
N ALA A 76 20.56 2.38 -14.48
CA ALA A 76 21.95 2.28 -14.07
C ALA A 76 22.08 1.86 -12.59
N TRP A 77 21.22 2.39 -11.71
CA TRP A 77 21.16 1.96 -10.31
C TRP A 77 20.70 0.51 -10.16
N LEU A 78 19.67 0.09 -10.90
CA LEU A 78 19.17 -1.28 -10.86
C LEU A 78 20.23 -2.32 -11.29
N GLN A 79 21.17 -1.92 -12.15
CA GLN A 79 22.30 -2.73 -12.61
C GLN A 79 23.53 -2.67 -11.69
N SER A 80 23.57 -1.73 -10.75
CA SER A 80 24.66 -1.59 -9.77
C SER A 80 24.57 -2.68 -8.68
N PRO A 81 25.63 -2.83 -7.85
CA PRO A 81 25.58 -3.65 -6.63
C PRO A 81 24.50 -3.24 -5.63
N ARG A 82 23.87 -2.07 -5.81
CA ARG A 82 22.90 -1.44 -4.89
C ARG A 82 23.47 -1.33 -3.48
N SER A 83 24.74 -0.96 -3.39
CA SER A 83 25.39 -0.70 -2.11
C SER A 83 24.74 0.50 -1.41
N THR A 84 24.95 0.64 -0.10
CA THR A 84 24.49 1.82 0.65
C THR A 84 25.01 3.12 0.04
N ALA A 85 26.25 3.12 -0.48
CA ALA A 85 26.83 4.27 -1.16
C ALA A 85 26.12 4.60 -2.48
N ASP A 86 25.77 3.59 -3.30
CA ASP A 86 25.00 3.80 -4.54
C ASP A 86 23.61 4.34 -4.23
N ARG A 87 22.98 3.85 -3.15
CA ARG A 87 21.68 4.31 -2.67
C ARG A 87 21.73 5.79 -2.25
N GLU A 88 22.74 6.19 -1.48
CA GLU A 88 22.95 7.60 -1.08
C GLU A 88 23.21 8.51 -2.29
N GLN A 89 23.99 8.05 -3.27
CA GLN A 89 24.23 8.79 -4.52
C GLN A 89 22.95 9.01 -5.32
N LEU A 90 22.12 7.96 -5.46
CA LEU A 90 20.84 8.08 -6.15
C LEU A 90 19.89 9.03 -5.41
N ALA A 91 19.77 8.88 -4.09
CA ALA A 91 18.93 9.74 -3.27
C ALA A 91 19.35 11.22 -3.37
N SER A 92 20.65 11.51 -3.30
CA SER A 92 21.18 12.86 -3.46
C SER A 92 20.89 13.43 -4.85
N TRP A 93 21.05 12.62 -5.89
CA TRP A 93 20.77 13.05 -7.27
C TRP A 93 19.28 13.33 -7.49
N LEU A 94 18.38 12.47 -6.99
CA LEU A 94 16.93 12.66 -7.07
C LEU A 94 16.49 13.94 -6.37
N LEU A 95 17.02 14.20 -5.16
CA LEU A 95 16.71 15.42 -4.41
C LEU A 95 17.16 16.67 -5.15
N GLU A 96 18.39 16.69 -5.69
CA GLU A 96 18.88 17.81 -6.48
C GLU A 96 18.08 18.00 -7.78
N ALA A 97 17.72 16.91 -8.47
CA ALA A 97 16.88 16.94 -9.67
C ALA A 97 15.49 17.53 -9.38
N THR A 98 14.89 17.22 -8.23
CA THR A 98 13.62 17.78 -7.79
C THR A 98 13.71 19.29 -7.57
N ILE A 99 14.77 19.76 -6.88
CA ILE A 99 15.01 21.20 -6.67
C ILE A 99 15.15 21.93 -8.01
N ARG A 100 15.94 21.38 -8.95
CA ARG A 100 16.15 21.97 -10.28
C ARG A 100 14.94 21.86 -11.22
N SER A 101 13.92 21.09 -10.83
CA SER A 101 12.68 20.90 -11.59
C SER A 101 11.48 21.65 -10.98
N MET A 102 11.71 22.54 -10.02
CA MET A 102 10.65 23.41 -9.49
C MET A 102 10.07 24.31 -10.58
N PRO A 103 8.77 24.68 -10.49
CA PRO A 103 8.13 25.49 -11.51
C PRO A 103 8.84 26.84 -11.68
N GLY A 104 9.17 27.19 -12.92
CA GLY A 104 9.94 28.41 -13.23
C GLY A 104 11.46 28.22 -13.24
N SER A 105 11.97 27.04 -12.83
CA SER A 105 13.37 26.69 -13.06
C SER A 105 13.62 26.40 -14.54
N ILE A 106 14.65 27.04 -15.09
CA ILE A 106 15.20 26.75 -16.43
C ILE A 106 16.50 25.94 -16.35
N GLU A 107 16.86 25.49 -15.15
CA GLU A 107 18.12 24.78 -14.92
C GLU A 107 18.07 23.37 -15.50
N LYS A 108 19.19 22.92 -16.04
CA LYS A 108 19.34 21.54 -16.50
C LYS A 108 19.43 20.59 -15.30
N LEU A 109 18.90 19.38 -15.46
CA LEU A 109 19.05 18.31 -14.48
C LEU A 109 20.53 18.06 -14.16
N PRO A 110 20.85 17.63 -12.93
CA PRO A 110 22.21 17.25 -12.57
C PRO A 110 22.71 16.10 -13.45
N VAL A 111 24.03 16.03 -13.65
CA VAL A 111 24.66 14.97 -14.44
C VAL A 111 24.36 13.61 -13.79
N ALA A 112 24.05 12.59 -14.59
CA ALA A 112 23.79 11.24 -14.11
C ALA A 112 24.97 10.74 -13.24
N PRO A 113 24.68 10.20 -12.03
CA PRO A 113 25.71 9.67 -11.15
C PRO A 113 26.31 8.40 -11.76
N LYS A 114 27.55 8.09 -11.38
CA LYS A 114 28.21 6.83 -11.74
C LYS A 114 28.13 5.89 -10.55
N PHE A 115 27.31 4.86 -10.67
CA PHE A 115 27.22 3.82 -9.65
C PHE A 115 28.40 2.84 -9.74
N GLY A 116 28.63 2.10 -8.66
CA GLY A 116 29.62 1.03 -8.66
C GLY A 116 29.36 0.04 -9.79
N GLU A 117 30.41 -0.36 -10.50
CA GLU A 117 30.30 -1.47 -11.44
C GLU A 117 30.07 -2.74 -10.61
N SER A 118 29.05 -3.51 -11.00
CA SER A 118 28.89 -4.88 -10.52
C SER A 118 30.13 -5.65 -10.94
N THR A 119 31.15 -5.67 -10.07
CA THR A 119 32.31 -6.54 -10.23
C THR A 119 31.70 -7.92 -10.40
N PRO A 120 31.83 -8.56 -11.57
CA PRO A 120 31.28 -9.88 -11.80
C PRO A 120 31.84 -10.72 -10.68
N GLN A 121 30.99 -11.05 -9.70
CA GLN A 121 31.42 -11.82 -8.55
C GLN A 121 31.96 -13.08 -9.20
N PRO A 122 33.29 -13.35 -9.13
CA PRO A 122 33.86 -14.51 -9.78
C PRO A 122 33.00 -15.64 -9.29
N LEU A 123 32.37 -16.35 -10.22
CA LEU A 123 31.58 -17.55 -9.93
C LEU A 123 32.56 -18.41 -9.14
N LEU A 124 32.49 -18.31 -7.81
CA LEU A 124 33.12 -19.23 -6.90
C LEU A 124 32.60 -20.54 -7.42
N ASP A 125 33.49 -21.33 -8.03
CA ASP A 125 33.24 -22.69 -8.46
C ASP A 125 32.33 -23.27 -7.40
N GLN A 126 31.04 -23.34 -7.72
CA GLN A 126 30.11 -24.11 -6.93
C GLN A 126 30.70 -25.48 -7.09
N GLN A 127 31.48 -25.86 -6.08
CA GLN A 127 31.98 -27.18 -5.84
C GLN A 127 30.76 -28.05 -5.97
N ARG A 128 30.59 -28.57 -7.18
CA ARG A 128 29.60 -29.54 -7.54
C ARG A 128 29.89 -30.67 -6.57
N PRO A 129 29.02 -30.96 -5.58
CA PRO A 129 29.11 -32.28 -4.98
C PRO A 129 29.01 -33.24 -6.16
N ASP A 130 29.99 -34.15 -6.28
CA ASP A 130 29.96 -35.25 -7.25
C ASP A 130 28.66 -36.04 -7.05
N VAL A 131 27.59 -35.61 -7.71
CA VAL A 131 26.40 -36.40 -7.88
C VAL A 131 26.70 -37.30 -9.07
N LEU A 132 26.93 -38.57 -8.74
CA LEU A 132 27.08 -39.67 -9.67
C LEU A 132 26.10 -39.54 -10.84
N VAL A 133 26.67 -39.51 -12.03
CA VAL A 133 25.96 -39.62 -13.30
C VAL A 133 25.27 -40.99 -13.36
N GLU A 134 23.94 -41.01 -13.23
CA GLU A 134 23.12 -42.07 -13.80
C GLU A 134 22.52 -41.55 -15.12
N THR A 135 23.17 -42.01 -16.19
CA THR A 135 22.67 -42.38 -17.52
C THR A 135 21.45 -41.64 -18.11
N PRO A 136 21.60 -40.97 -19.27
CA PRO A 136 20.48 -40.42 -20.03
C PRO A 136 19.73 -41.53 -20.77
N LEU A 137 18.43 -41.68 -20.47
CA LEU A 137 17.50 -42.36 -21.37
C LEU A 137 16.98 -41.34 -22.39
N SER A 138 17.44 -41.47 -23.64
CA SER A 138 16.85 -40.81 -24.80
C SER A 138 15.37 -41.18 -24.90
N GLU A 139 14.49 -40.21 -24.72
CA GLU A 139 13.11 -40.30 -25.19
C GLU A 139 12.92 -39.27 -26.32
N GLN A 140 12.97 -39.83 -27.52
CA GLN A 140 12.83 -39.20 -28.81
C GLN A 140 11.35 -38.86 -29.00
N ILE A 141 10.94 -37.63 -28.71
CA ILE A 141 9.59 -37.15 -29.00
C ILE A 141 9.59 -36.61 -30.44
N ALA A 142 8.93 -37.37 -31.30
CA ALA A 142 8.62 -37.03 -32.67
C ALA A 142 7.65 -35.85 -32.74
N GLU A 143 7.95 -34.90 -33.62
CA GLU A 143 7.00 -33.92 -34.14
C GLU A 143 5.88 -34.64 -34.91
N GLU A 144 4.64 -34.50 -34.43
CA GLU A 144 3.44 -34.85 -35.20
C GLU A 144 2.58 -33.57 -35.37
N PRO A 145 2.24 -33.19 -36.62
CA PRO A 145 1.41 -32.02 -36.87
C PRO A 145 -0.07 -32.43 -36.82
N ILE A 146 -0.80 -31.97 -35.80
CA ILE A 146 -2.25 -32.18 -35.70
C ILE A 146 -2.97 -30.87 -36.04
N ALA A 147 -3.65 -30.91 -37.19
CA ALA A 147 -4.63 -29.93 -37.64
C ALA A 147 -6.02 -30.25 -37.04
N GLU A 148 -6.78 -29.17 -36.79
CA GLU A 148 -8.26 -29.05 -36.73
C GLU A 148 -9.08 -29.98 -35.82
N GLU A 149 -9.80 -29.40 -34.84
CA GLU A 149 -11.28 -29.22 -34.85
C GLU A 149 -11.78 -28.82 -33.43
N PRO A 150 -12.64 -27.80 -33.26
CA PRO A 150 -13.10 -27.36 -31.95
C PRO A 150 -14.32 -28.17 -31.46
N GLU A 151 -14.09 -29.13 -30.56
CA GLU A 151 -15.20 -29.76 -29.83
C GLU A 151 -15.74 -28.88 -28.69
N LYS A 152 -17.02 -28.61 -28.81
CA LYS A 152 -17.92 -27.87 -27.93
C LYS A 152 -18.04 -28.57 -26.56
N SER A 153 -17.17 -28.19 -25.62
CA SER A 153 -17.22 -28.69 -24.25
C SER A 153 -18.39 -28.08 -23.47
N LYS A 154 -19.31 -28.94 -23.03
CA LYS A 154 -20.37 -28.64 -22.06
C LYS A 154 -19.74 -28.24 -20.72
N PRO A 155 -20.22 -27.18 -20.04
CA PRO A 155 -19.79 -26.89 -18.68
C PRO A 155 -20.32 -27.98 -17.74
N VAL A 156 -19.40 -28.72 -17.13
CA VAL A 156 -19.66 -29.61 -15.99
C VAL A 156 -19.92 -28.73 -14.77
N LEU A 157 -21.17 -28.75 -14.30
CA LEU A 157 -21.61 -28.13 -13.06
C LEU A 157 -21.02 -28.93 -11.89
N LEU A 158 -19.91 -28.45 -11.31
CA LEU A 158 -19.38 -28.96 -10.06
C LEU A 158 -20.23 -28.40 -8.91
N GLU A 159 -21.13 -29.23 -8.37
CA GLU A 159 -21.84 -28.93 -7.13
C GLU A 159 -20.83 -28.84 -5.97
N PRO A 160 -20.83 -27.75 -5.19
CA PRO A 160 -19.97 -27.63 -4.02
C PRO A 160 -20.44 -28.61 -2.94
N THR A 161 -19.59 -29.59 -2.64
CA THR A 161 -19.77 -30.49 -1.50
C THR A 161 -19.82 -29.67 -0.20
N PRO A 162 -20.87 -29.79 0.62
CA PRO A 162 -20.94 -29.06 1.88
C PRO A 162 -19.85 -29.57 2.84
N ALA A 163 -18.97 -28.66 3.26
CA ALA A 163 -18.00 -28.90 4.30
C ALA A 163 -18.73 -29.26 5.60
N SER A 164 -18.63 -30.54 5.99
CA SER A 164 -19.11 -31.07 7.25
C SER A 164 -18.37 -30.38 8.40
N LEU A 165 -19.09 -29.52 9.13
CA LEU A 165 -18.62 -28.91 10.38
C LEU A 165 -18.54 -30.01 11.44
N ALA A 166 -17.33 -30.49 11.72
CA ALA A 166 -17.07 -31.30 12.90
C ALA A 166 -17.39 -30.47 14.17
N PRO A 167 -18.12 -31.03 15.15
CA PRO A 167 -18.44 -30.34 16.40
C PRO A 167 -17.16 -29.98 17.17
N ILE A 168 -16.97 -28.69 17.41
CA ILE A 168 -15.93 -28.19 18.32
C ILE A 168 -16.39 -28.58 19.74
N GLU A 169 -15.66 -29.52 20.36
CA GLU A 169 -15.87 -29.92 21.74
C GLU A 169 -15.65 -28.71 22.67
N ARG A 170 -16.72 -28.31 23.34
CA ARG A 170 -16.70 -27.28 24.38
C ARG A 170 -15.86 -27.79 25.55
N ILE A 171 -14.70 -27.18 25.74
CA ILE A 171 -13.90 -27.32 26.96
C ILE A 171 -14.73 -26.75 28.11
N THR A 172 -15.24 -27.62 28.98
CA THR A 172 -15.95 -27.22 30.20
C THR A 172 -14.94 -26.71 31.25
N PRO A 173 -15.28 -25.66 32.01
CA PRO A 173 -14.46 -25.24 33.13
C PRO A 173 -14.52 -26.31 34.23
N VAL A 174 -13.35 -26.85 34.58
CA VAL A 174 -13.16 -27.72 35.74
C VAL A 174 -13.56 -26.93 36.98
N THR A 175 -14.71 -27.26 37.55
CA THR A 175 -15.13 -26.78 38.86
C THR A 175 -14.48 -27.69 39.87
N GLU A 176 -13.34 -27.26 40.43
CA GLU A 176 -12.66 -27.95 41.50
C GLU A 176 -13.42 -27.73 42.81
N ILE A 177 -14.15 -28.77 43.23
CA ILE A 177 -14.89 -28.84 44.49
C ILE A 177 -13.87 -29.03 45.61
N VAL A 178 -13.65 -27.97 46.39
CA VAL A 178 -12.90 -28.03 47.64
C VAL A 178 -13.79 -28.69 48.70
N ALA A 179 -13.43 -29.91 49.11
CA ALA A 179 -13.95 -30.53 50.33
C ALA A 179 -13.08 -30.11 51.54
N PRO A 180 -13.66 -29.92 52.74
CA PRO A 180 -12.89 -29.73 53.96
C PRO A 180 -12.56 -31.09 54.59
N ILE A 181 -11.27 -31.40 54.75
CA ILE A 181 -10.81 -32.53 55.56
C ILE A 181 -9.88 -31.99 56.65
N ALA A 182 -10.27 -32.27 57.88
CA ALA A 182 -9.51 -32.03 59.10
C ALA A 182 -8.45 -33.12 59.33
N ASP A 183 -7.49 -32.77 60.19
CA ASP A 183 -6.49 -33.61 60.87
C ASP A 183 -5.24 -34.09 60.10
N GLU A 184 -4.17 -33.32 60.32
CA GLU A 184 -3.01 -33.70 61.13
C GLU A 184 -2.43 -35.12 60.95
N LEU A 185 -1.22 -35.22 60.36
CA LEU A 185 -0.04 -35.86 60.98
C LEU A 185 1.18 -35.86 60.03
N LEU A 186 2.21 -35.15 60.47
CA LEU A 186 3.66 -35.44 60.33
C LEU A 186 4.15 -36.08 59.01
N ALA A 187 4.51 -35.24 58.03
CA ALA A 187 5.45 -35.60 56.98
C ALA A 187 6.40 -34.44 56.69
N THR A 188 7.69 -34.77 56.63
CA THR A 188 8.87 -33.93 56.38
C THR A 188 8.67 -32.87 55.27
N PRO A 189 9.12 -31.61 55.48
CA PRO A 189 8.99 -30.54 54.49
C PRO A 189 9.94 -30.78 53.31
N GLN A 190 9.41 -31.29 52.20
CA GLN A 190 10.05 -31.09 50.90
C GLN A 190 9.80 -29.63 50.48
N PRO A 191 10.82 -28.88 50.01
CA PRO A 191 10.61 -27.56 49.45
C PRO A 191 9.75 -27.72 48.20
N THR A 192 8.46 -27.41 48.34
CA THR A 192 7.55 -27.24 47.22
C THR A 192 8.09 -26.08 46.40
N THR A 193 8.80 -26.37 45.32
CA THR A 193 9.02 -25.42 44.23
C THR A 193 7.65 -25.13 43.64
N THR A 194 6.93 -24.18 44.25
CA THR A 194 5.79 -23.50 43.64
C THR A 194 6.28 -23.04 42.27
N PRO A 195 5.75 -23.57 41.15
CA PRO A 195 6.12 -23.07 39.84
C PRO A 195 5.80 -21.58 39.87
N ALA A 196 6.84 -20.75 39.73
CA ALA A 196 6.70 -19.31 39.69
C ALA A 196 5.67 -19.02 38.60
N GLN A 197 4.46 -18.61 39.01
CA GLN A 197 3.44 -18.17 38.09
C GLN A 197 4.08 -17.05 37.29
N VAL A 198 4.38 -17.33 36.02
CA VAL A 198 4.80 -16.33 35.06
C VAL A 198 3.61 -15.41 34.94
N MET A 199 3.62 -14.33 35.72
CA MET A 199 2.63 -13.28 35.60
C MET A 199 2.80 -12.71 34.20
N GLU A 200 1.96 -13.15 33.27
CA GLU A 200 1.90 -12.60 31.93
C GLU A 200 1.62 -11.10 32.09
N THR A 201 2.62 -10.28 31.76
CA THR A 201 2.47 -8.84 31.81
C THR A 201 1.35 -8.47 30.85
N PRO A 202 0.27 -7.81 31.31
CA PRO A 202 -0.85 -7.50 30.45
C PRO A 202 -0.36 -6.64 29.29
N ILE A 203 -0.59 -7.13 28.08
CA ILE A 203 -0.22 -6.43 26.84
C ILE A 203 -0.98 -5.10 26.84
N ARG A 204 -0.26 -3.99 26.98
CA ARG A 204 -0.85 -2.65 26.96
C ARG A 204 -0.90 -2.14 25.52
N ILE A 205 -2.09 -1.75 25.07
CA ILE A 205 -2.29 -1.17 23.75
C ILE A 205 -1.84 0.30 23.80
N ASN A 206 -1.04 0.72 22.82
CA ASN A 206 -0.67 2.12 22.67
C ASN A 206 -1.84 2.91 22.07
N LEU A 207 -2.61 3.59 22.91
CA LEU A 207 -3.77 4.37 22.49
C LEU A 207 -3.42 5.51 21.52
N THR A 208 -2.21 6.06 21.62
CA THR A 208 -1.75 7.15 20.74
C THR A 208 -1.56 6.64 19.31
N GLU A 209 -0.95 5.47 19.17
CA GLU A 209 -0.78 4.83 17.86
C GLU A 209 -2.14 4.42 17.27
N LEU A 210 -3.03 3.84 18.07
CA LEU A 210 -4.37 3.45 17.61
C LEU A 210 -5.18 4.68 17.15
N ALA A 211 -5.11 5.79 17.90
CA ALA A 211 -5.76 7.04 17.51
C ALA A 211 -5.20 7.59 16.19
N ALA A 212 -3.87 7.57 16.01
CA ALA A 212 -3.24 7.98 14.76
C ALA A 212 -3.67 7.10 13.57
N ARG A 213 -3.74 5.78 13.75
CA ARG A 213 -4.21 4.84 12.72
C ARG A 213 -5.68 5.08 12.36
N ILE A 214 -6.55 5.33 13.34
CA ILE A 214 -7.96 5.65 13.10
C ILE A 214 -8.09 6.96 12.32
N ALA A 215 -7.30 7.98 12.67
CA ALA A 215 -7.29 9.25 11.95
C ALA A 215 -6.84 9.08 10.48
N GLY A 216 -5.74 8.36 10.23
CA GLY A 216 -5.27 8.08 8.87
C GLY A 216 -6.27 7.27 8.05
N TYR A 217 -6.95 6.30 8.66
CA TYR A 217 -8.03 5.57 8.02
C TYR A 217 -9.24 6.47 7.66
N HIS A 218 -9.62 7.40 8.54
CA HIS A 218 -10.68 8.37 8.25
C HIS A 218 -10.30 9.29 7.09
N GLU A 219 -9.07 9.80 7.11
CA GLU A 219 -8.51 10.66 6.06
C GLU A 219 -8.52 9.95 4.70
N GLY A 220 -8.04 8.70 4.62
CA GLY A 220 -8.05 7.93 3.38
C GLY A 220 -9.47 7.70 2.83
N LEU A 221 -10.47 7.49 3.70
CA LEU A 221 -11.86 7.41 3.25
C LEU A 221 -12.40 8.76 2.75
N ASP A 222 -12.02 9.87 3.37
CA ASP A 222 -12.40 11.22 2.91
C ASP A 222 -11.74 11.57 1.57
N GLU A 223 -10.50 11.13 1.35
CA GLU A 223 -9.77 11.28 0.08
C GLU A 223 -10.47 10.53 -1.06
N ILE A 224 -10.86 9.27 -0.84
CA ILE A 224 -11.62 8.48 -1.82
C ILE A 224 -12.95 9.18 -2.13
N ASP A 225 -13.67 9.61 -1.10
CA ASP A 225 -14.95 10.30 -1.25
C ASP A 225 -14.82 11.62 -2.04
N ALA A 226 -13.76 12.40 -1.79
CA ALA A 226 -13.47 13.65 -2.51
C ALA A 226 -13.09 13.37 -3.97
N THR A 227 -12.27 12.36 -4.21
CA THR A 227 -11.83 11.97 -5.56
C THR A 227 -12.99 11.45 -6.40
N MET A 228 -13.95 10.73 -5.79
CA MET A 228 -15.20 10.31 -6.45
C MET A 228 -16.06 11.47 -6.96
N LEU A 229 -15.96 12.67 -6.36
CA LEU A 229 -16.69 13.85 -6.82
C LEU A 229 -16.06 14.47 -8.08
N ILE A 230 -14.77 14.25 -8.29
CA ILE A 230 -13.97 14.88 -9.35
C ILE A 230 -13.84 13.97 -10.56
N ILE A 231 -13.67 12.65 -10.34
CA ILE A 231 -13.49 11.66 -11.40
C ILE A 231 -14.62 11.76 -12.42
N GLU A 232 -14.32 11.82 -13.71
CA GLU A 232 -15.32 11.77 -14.78
C GLU A 232 -16.00 10.40 -14.85
N PRO A 233 -17.31 10.32 -15.21
CA PRO A 233 -18.05 9.05 -15.18
C PRO A 233 -17.40 7.95 -16.03
N ALA A 234 -16.76 8.29 -17.14
CA ALA A 234 -16.18 7.31 -18.06
C ALA A 234 -14.75 6.85 -17.68
N ASN A 235 -14.15 7.37 -16.61
CA ASN A 235 -12.76 7.08 -16.27
C ASN A 235 -12.64 5.80 -15.40
N ILE A 236 -12.63 4.64 -16.07
CA ILE A 236 -12.50 3.32 -15.44
C ILE A 236 -11.16 3.15 -14.72
N VAL A 237 -10.07 3.74 -15.25
CA VAL A 237 -8.73 3.60 -14.66
C VAL A 237 -8.71 4.25 -13.29
N ALA A 238 -9.25 5.47 -13.17
CA ALA A 238 -9.37 6.14 -11.89
C ALA A 238 -10.24 5.34 -10.91
N LEU A 239 -11.37 4.76 -11.35
CA LEU A 239 -12.19 3.90 -10.48
C LEU A 239 -11.43 2.67 -9.96
N LEU A 240 -10.57 2.07 -10.78
CA LEU A 240 -9.75 0.93 -10.38
C LEU A 240 -8.72 1.32 -9.31
N GLU A 241 -8.08 2.48 -9.45
CA GLU A 241 -7.15 3.02 -8.45
C GLU A 241 -7.87 3.25 -7.10
N GLN A 242 -9.06 3.81 -7.14
CA GLN A 242 -9.84 4.10 -5.92
C GLN A 242 -10.32 2.81 -5.25
N ILE A 243 -10.67 1.76 -6.00
CA ILE A 243 -10.96 0.44 -5.44
C ILE A 243 -9.71 -0.17 -4.80
N ARG A 244 -8.53 -0.02 -5.40
CA ARG A 244 -7.27 -0.50 -4.81
C ARG A 244 -6.96 0.19 -3.48
N LEU A 245 -7.11 1.51 -3.41
CA LEU A 245 -6.96 2.26 -2.15
C LEU A 245 -7.97 1.77 -1.10
N LEU A 246 -9.21 1.48 -1.52
CA LEU A 246 -10.23 0.93 -0.62
C LEU A 246 -9.90 -0.49 -0.13
N GLU A 247 -9.28 -1.33 -0.96
CA GLU A 247 -8.77 -2.66 -0.55
C GLU A 247 -7.73 -2.52 0.55
N GLU A 248 -6.79 -1.58 0.42
CA GLU A 248 -5.77 -1.28 1.44
C GLU A 248 -6.42 -0.80 2.75
N LEU A 249 -7.33 0.17 2.68
CA LEU A 249 -8.07 0.67 3.86
C LEU A 249 -8.94 -0.41 4.51
N SER A 250 -9.41 -1.41 3.78
CA SER A 250 -10.21 -2.50 4.36
C SER A 250 -9.37 -3.40 5.27
N GLN A 251 -8.07 -3.55 4.99
CA GLN A 251 -7.14 -4.29 5.84
C GLN A 251 -6.88 -3.50 7.13
N ASP A 252 -6.67 -2.20 7.01
CA ASP A 252 -6.51 -1.29 8.15
C ASP A 252 -7.76 -1.26 9.02
N PHE A 253 -8.95 -1.18 8.43
CA PHE A 253 -10.22 -1.22 9.16
C PHE A 253 -10.37 -2.51 9.96
N ARG A 254 -10.02 -3.66 9.39
CA ARG A 254 -10.07 -4.95 10.09
C ARG A 254 -9.13 -4.96 11.30
N PHE A 255 -7.90 -4.47 11.13
CA PHE A 255 -6.95 -4.33 12.23
C PHE A 255 -7.52 -3.39 13.30
N ILE A 256 -7.89 -2.18 12.93
CA ILE A 256 -8.43 -1.15 13.83
C ILE A 256 -9.64 -1.69 14.61
N ARG A 257 -10.59 -2.36 13.93
CA ARG A 257 -11.80 -2.91 14.55
C ARG A 257 -11.47 -3.96 15.60
N LEU A 258 -10.52 -4.86 15.34
CA LEU A 258 -10.08 -5.86 16.31
C LEU A 258 -9.50 -5.20 17.57
N TYR A 259 -8.60 -4.23 17.42
CA TYR A 259 -8.01 -3.55 18.57
C TYR A 259 -9.03 -2.69 19.33
N TYR A 260 -9.86 -1.95 18.62
CA TYR A 260 -10.89 -1.11 19.21
C TYR A 260 -11.90 -1.91 20.05
N GLN A 261 -12.23 -3.14 19.62
CA GLN A 261 -13.12 -4.04 20.37
C GLN A 261 -12.51 -4.54 21.68
N THR A 262 -11.18 -4.60 21.79
CA THR A 262 -10.50 -5.01 23.04
C THR A 262 -10.36 -3.88 24.06
N LEU A 263 -10.64 -2.64 23.66
CA LEU A 263 -10.53 -1.49 24.55
C LEU A 263 -11.61 -1.47 25.63
N THR A 264 -11.22 -1.08 26.83
CA THR A 264 -12.16 -0.76 27.91
C THR A 264 -13.03 0.45 27.55
N ASP A 265 -14.17 0.61 28.21
CA ASP A 265 -15.06 1.76 27.96
C ASP A 265 -14.39 3.10 28.26
N ARG A 266 -13.41 3.13 29.18
CA ARG A 266 -12.63 4.34 29.48
C ARG A 266 -11.71 4.69 28.31
N GLU A 267 -11.03 3.71 27.74
CA GLU A 267 -10.11 3.90 26.61
C GLU A 267 -10.85 4.24 25.32
N ARG A 268 -12.02 3.62 25.08
CA ARG A 268 -12.87 3.97 23.93
C ARG A 268 -13.35 5.42 23.93
N ARG A 269 -13.49 6.05 25.10
CA ARG A 269 -13.80 7.50 25.18
C ARG A 269 -12.60 8.39 24.84
N ALA A 270 -11.38 7.87 24.89
CA ALA A 270 -10.16 8.61 24.61
C ALA A 270 -9.77 8.57 23.13
N VAL A 271 -10.42 7.72 22.32
CA VAL A 271 -10.09 7.49 20.91
C VAL A 271 -11.36 7.64 20.08
N ALA A 272 -11.25 8.16 18.86
CA ALA A 272 -12.40 8.26 17.96
C ALA A 272 -12.91 6.87 17.54
N GLU A 273 -14.22 6.75 17.32
CA GLU A 273 -14.79 5.50 16.81
C GLU A 273 -14.42 5.30 15.33
N PRO A 274 -13.96 4.09 14.93
CA PRO A 274 -13.69 3.78 13.54
C PRO A 274 -14.95 3.95 12.67
N ARG A 275 -14.86 4.70 11.58
CA ARG A 275 -15.99 4.95 10.68
C ARG A 275 -16.25 3.72 9.82
N SER A 276 -17.50 3.39 9.54
CA SER A 276 -17.82 2.31 8.60
C SER A 276 -17.53 2.72 7.14
N MET A 277 -17.00 1.78 6.34
CA MET A 277 -16.75 1.97 4.90
C MET A 277 -18.04 1.91 4.05
N ALA A 278 -19.18 1.55 4.64
CA ALA A 278 -20.41 1.27 3.89
C ALA A 278 -20.88 2.44 3.01
N ALA A 279 -20.72 3.68 3.48
CA ALA A 279 -21.11 4.87 2.72
C ALA A 279 -20.23 5.07 1.47
N THR A 280 -18.90 4.94 1.62
CA THR A 280 -17.92 5.05 0.53
C THR A 280 -18.10 3.92 -0.48
N LEU A 281 -18.31 2.68 -0.02
CA LEU A 281 -18.63 1.53 -0.87
C LEU A 281 -19.87 1.79 -1.74
N ALA A 282 -20.96 2.28 -1.13
CA ALA A 282 -22.18 2.61 -1.86
C ALA A 282 -22.00 3.76 -2.86
N LYS A 283 -21.11 4.72 -2.60
CA LYS A 283 -20.77 5.78 -3.55
C LYS A 283 -20.02 5.22 -4.76
N ILE A 284 -19.02 4.37 -4.54
CA ILE A 284 -18.24 3.73 -5.61
C ILE A 284 -19.16 2.84 -6.46
N GLU A 285 -20.04 2.07 -5.84
CA GLU A 285 -21.02 1.23 -6.56
C GLU A 285 -21.89 2.07 -7.51
N ARG A 286 -22.50 3.16 -7.00
CA ARG A 286 -23.27 4.09 -7.84
C ARG A 286 -22.43 4.70 -8.96
N ARG A 287 -21.14 4.95 -8.71
CA ARG A 287 -20.24 5.52 -9.72
C ARG A 287 -19.93 4.51 -10.81
N ILE A 288 -19.72 3.24 -10.47
CA ILE A 288 -19.58 2.13 -11.42
C ILE A 288 -20.84 2.01 -12.29
N ASP A 289 -22.03 2.07 -11.68
CA ASP A 289 -23.30 1.98 -12.41
C ASP A 289 -23.43 3.13 -13.41
N HIS A 290 -23.17 4.36 -12.96
CA HIS A 290 -23.23 5.54 -13.81
C HIS A 290 -22.16 5.52 -14.92
N ALA A 291 -20.98 4.97 -14.64
CA ALA A 291 -19.91 4.78 -15.63
C ALA A 291 -20.33 3.80 -16.72
N GLN A 292 -20.97 2.69 -16.31
CA GLN A 292 -21.48 1.67 -17.21
C GLN A 292 -22.60 2.24 -18.10
N GLU A 293 -23.56 2.96 -17.52
CA GLU A 293 -24.65 3.62 -18.26
C GLU A 293 -24.13 4.63 -19.28
N ALA A 294 -23.15 5.45 -18.90
CA ALA A 294 -22.55 6.44 -19.79
C ALA A 294 -21.88 5.80 -21.02
N LEU A 295 -21.24 4.64 -20.84
CA LEU A 295 -20.59 3.91 -21.94
C LEU A 295 -21.58 3.09 -22.77
N SER A 296 -22.67 2.59 -22.17
CA SER A 296 -23.73 1.90 -22.92
C SER A 296 -24.57 2.84 -23.78
N GLY A 297 -24.68 4.12 -23.41
CA GLY A 297 -25.37 5.14 -24.19
C GLY A 297 -24.57 5.64 -25.41
N ASP A 298 -23.27 5.39 -25.46
CA ASP A 298 -22.44 5.72 -26.61
C ASP A 298 -22.61 4.61 -27.67
N PHE A 299 -23.26 4.96 -28.79
CA PHE A 299 -23.63 4.04 -29.87
C PHE A 299 -22.42 3.31 -30.49
N LEU A 300 -21.21 3.81 -30.25
CA LEU A 300 -19.95 3.19 -30.69
C LEU A 300 -19.33 2.22 -29.66
N GLY A 301 -19.82 2.22 -28.41
CA GLY A 301 -19.27 1.43 -27.30
C GLY A 301 -19.72 -0.03 -27.27
N GLU A 302 -20.78 -0.39 -28.01
CA GLU A 302 -21.40 -1.72 -27.97
C GLU A 302 -20.47 -2.85 -28.46
N PHE A 303 -19.38 -2.51 -29.16
CA PHE A 303 -18.43 -3.48 -29.71
C PHE A 303 -17.29 -3.85 -28.77
N ASP A 304 -17.09 -3.14 -27.66
CA ASP A 304 -15.95 -3.38 -26.79
C ASP A 304 -16.33 -4.25 -25.57
N THR A 305 -16.36 -5.56 -25.81
CA THR A 305 -16.54 -6.59 -24.76
C THR A 305 -15.51 -6.48 -23.62
N SER A 306 -14.38 -5.79 -23.84
CA SER A 306 -13.36 -5.60 -22.79
C SER A 306 -13.84 -4.68 -21.66
N HIS A 307 -14.66 -3.67 -21.96
CA HIS A 307 -15.21 -2.77 -20.95
C HIS A 307 -16.19 -3.48 -20.02
N GLN A 308 -17.06 -4.33 -20.57
CA GLN A 308 -18.00 -5.11 -19.77
C GLN A 308 -17.29 -6.08 -18.81
N GLY A 309 -16.22 -6.73 -19.28
CA GLY A 309 -15.37 -7.58 -18.44
C GLY A 309 -14.71 -6.80 -17.28
N ARG A 310 -14.23 -5.58 -17.56
CA ARG A 310 -13.63 -4.71 -16.53
C ARG A 310 -14.64 -4.30 -15.45
N PHE A 311 -15.85 -3.89 -15.82
CA PHE A 311 -16.88 -3.57 -14.84
C PHE A 311 -17.29 -4.78 -13.98
N GLY A 312 -17.37 -5.97 -14.58
CA GLY A 312 -17.58 -7.22 -13.85
C GLY A 312 -16.49 -7.46 -12.80
N ALA A 313 -15.22 -7.29 -13.18
CA ALA A 313 -14.09 -7.43 -12.27
C ALA A 313 -14.11 -6.40 -11.13
N LEU A 314 -14.45 -5.13 -11.41
CA LEU A 314 -14.58 -4.08 -10.39
C LEU A 314 -15.69 -4.41 -9.37
N ARG A 315 -16.87 -4.85 -9.83
CA ARG A 315 -17.96 -5.27 -8.93
C ARG A 315 -17.59 -6.49 -8.10
N GLN A 316 -16.89 -7.46 -8.69
CA GLN A 316 -16.42 -8.64 -7.95
C GLN A 316 -15.47 -8.24 -6.81
N ARG A 317 -14.52 -7.33 -7.08
CA ARG A 317 -13.62 -6.79 -6.05
C ARG A 317 -14.38 -6.03 -4.98
N LEU A 318 -15.30 -5.14 -5.36
CA LEU A 318 -16.11 -4.37 -4.42
C LEU A 318 -16.95 -5.29 -3.50
N THR A 319 -17.48 -6.38 -4.06
CA THR A 319 -18.20 -7.41 -3.30
C THR A 319 -17.29 -8.12 -2.30
N ALA A 320 -16.06 -8.45 -2.70
CA ALA A 320 -15.08 -9.06 -1.80
C ALA A 320 -14.70 -8.14 -0.63
N ILE A 321 -14.49 -6.83 -0.88
CA ILE A 321 -14.23 -5.83 0.16
C ILE A 321 -15.44 -5.71 1.10
N THR A 322 -16.64 -5.68 0.54
CA THR A 322 -17.89 -5.61 1.32
C THR A 322 -18.07 -6.84 2.21
N ALA A 323 -17.67 -8.02 1.74
CA ALA A 323 -17.69 -9.24 2.54
C ALA A 323 -16.64 -9.22 3.67
N ALA A 324 -15.45 -8.67 3.40
CA ALA A 324 -14.36 -8.59 4.37
C ALA A 324 -14.60 -7.57 5.50
N THR A 325 -15.45 -6.56 5.27
CA THR A 325 -15.73 -5.46 6.20
C THR A 325 -16.93 -5.70 7.12
N LYS A 326 -17.76 -6.72 6.83
CA LYS A 326 -18.89 -7.14 7.68
C LYS A 326 -18.39 -7.88 8.92
#